data_AF-A0A841IHX5-F1
#
_entry.id   AF-A0A841IHX5-F1
#
_cell.length_a   1.000
_cell.length_b   1.000
_cell.length_c   1.000
_cell.angle_alpha   90.00
_cell.angle_beta   90.00
_cell.angle_gamma   90.00
#
_symmetry.space_group_name_H-M   'P 1'
#
loop_
_entity.id
_entity.type
_entity.pdbx_description
1 polymer ?
#
loop_
_entity_poly.entity_id
_entity_poly.type
_entity_poly.pdbx_seq_one_letter_code
_entity_poly.pdbx_strand_id
1 'polypeptide(L)'
;MSTALAAVPEDVYTFNADGSLITQTTARERIAATLDGLDLRPGMKVLEIRTGSGYSMHGADLDQWTVPPRGVDARAQDGQGATWWIAGTWAREHPADAESLLARLADGVRTVRVFEDGDDPAEFRAWLYATHPSELVVLGGPQRFGIGVADSAGAFLFRPVGLDALTIGTPAESTARGWVQEWRTAGCPGWAQVRPVLRREGGGWQVRAERSEAAHS
;
A
#
# COMPACT_ATOMS: atom_id res chain seq x y z
N MET A 1 0.69 -30.43 -3.69
CA MET A 1 0.05 -29.76 -2.54
C MET A 1 1.18 -29.45 -1.56
N SER A 2 1.37 -28.19 -1.21
CA SER A 2 2.49 -27.74 -0.38
C SER A 2 2.58 -28.50 0.94
N THR A 3 3.77 -28.97 1.30
CA THR A 3 4.02 -29.64 2.60
C THR A 3 3.72 -28.70 3.78
N ALA A 4 3.95 -27.40 3.60
CA ALA A 4 3.60 -26.37 4.59
C ALA A 4 2.09 -26.25 4.79
N LEU A 5 1.31 -26.23 3.70
CA LEU A 5 -0.16 -26.14 3.77
C LEU A 5 -0.77 -27.40 4.39
N ALA A 6 -0.22 -28.57 4.10
CA ALA A 6 -0.66 -29.85 4.67
C ALA A 6 -0.38 -29.98 6.18
N ALA A 7 0.53 -29.17 6.73
CA ALA A 7 0.89 -29.19 8.15
C ALA A 7 -0.12 -28.44 9.04
N VAL A 8 -1.05 -27.68 8.46
CA VAL A 8 -2.11 -26.95 9.18
C VAL A 8 -3.45 -27.59 8.83
N PRO A 9 -4.24 -28.06 9.82
CA PRO A 9 -5.58 -28.59 9.55
C PRO A 9 -6.43 -27.56 8.81
N GLU A 10 -7.11 -27.97 7.74
CA GLU A 10 -7.87 -27.08 6.87
C GLU A 10 -8.91 -26.26 7.64
N ASP A 11 -9.54 -26.89 8.64
CA ASP A 11 -10.57 -26.24 9.43
C ASP A 11 -10.10 -24.96 10.13
N VAL A 12 -8.80 -24.87 10.44
CA VAL A 12 -8.20 -23.71 11.11
C VAL A 12 -8.24 -22.44 10.26
N TYR A 13 -8.23 -22.56 8.92
CA TYR A 13 -8.20 -21.41 8.01
C TYR A 13 -9.38 -21.34 7.04
N THR A 14 -10.24 -22.36 7.02
CA THR A 14 -11.44 -22.42 6.18
C THR A 14 -12.72 -22.10 6.95
N PHE A 15 -12.80 -22.39 8.26
CA PHE A 15 -14.02 -22.23 9.04
C PHE A 15 -13.82 -21.34 10.27
N ASN A 16 -14.85 -20.55 10.57
CA ASN A 16 -15.01 -19.90 11.86
C ASN A 16 -15.35 -20.93 12.94
N ALA A 17 -15.27 -20.54 14.22
CA ALA A 17 -15.61 -21.41 15.34
C ALA A 17 -17.07 -21.92 15.33
N ASP A 18 -17.97 -21.21 14.63
CA ASP A 18 -19.37 -21.60 14.44
C ASP A 18 -19.61 -22.50 13.21
N GLY A 19 -18.54 -22.90 12.49
CA GLY A 19 -18.59 -23.73 11.29
C GLY A 19 -18.91 -22.97 10.01
N SER A 20 -19.14 -21.65 10.06
CA SER A 20 -19.30 -20.84 8.85
C SER A 20 -17.97 -20.65 8.11
N LEU A 21 -18.02 -20.43 6.79
CA LEU A 21 -16.82 -20.24 5.98
C LEU A 21 -16.14 -18.90 6.30
N ILE A 22 -14.82 -18.94 6.49
CA ILE A 22 -14.00 -17.72 6.48
C ILE A 22 -14.02 -17.18 5.04
N THR A 23 -14.38 -15.91 4.88
CA THR A 23 -14.34 -15.26 3.57
C THR A 23 -12.88 -15.08 3.14
N GLN A 24 -12.40 -15.98 2.28
CA GLN A 24 -11.07 -15.86 1.68
C GLN A 24 -11.14 -15.03 0.39
N THR A 25 -10.37 -13.95 0.34
CA THR A 25 -10.23 -13.10 -0.86
C THR A 25 -9.17 -13.62 -1.84
N THR A 26 -8.32 -14.55 -1.39
CA THR A 26 -7.25 -15.15 -2.18
C THR A 26 -7.55 -16.62 -2.43
N ALA A 27 -7.49 -17.06 -3.69
CA ALA A 27 -7.72 -18.45 -4.06
C ALA A 27 -6.67 -19.39 -3.41
N ARG A 28 -7.12 -20.55 -2.94
CA ARG A 28 -6.29 -21.56 -2.24
C ARG A 28 -5.06 -21.97 -3.04
N GLU A 29 -5.22 -22.10 -4.35
CA GLU A 29 -4.15 -22.49 -5.26
C GLU A 29 -3.01 -21.45 -5.28
N ARG A 30 -3.33 -20.16 -5.13
CA ARG A 30 -2.34 -19.08 -5.05
C ARG A 30 -1.60 -19.09 -3.72
N ILE A 31 -2.29 -19.38 -2.62
CA ILE A 31 -1.66 -19.56 -1.31
C ILE A 31 -0.67 -20.73 -1.38
N ALA A 32 -1.09 -21.88 -1.89
CA ALA A 32 -0.22 -23.04 -2.05
C ALA A 32 1.02 -22.74 -2.91
N ALA A 33 0.83 -22.10 -4.07
CA ALA A 33 1.93 -21.72 -4.96
C ALA A 33 2.91 -20.73 -4.29
N THR A 34 2.41 -19.80 -3.47
CA THR A 34 3.24 -18.86 -2.71
C THR A 34 4.07 -19.58 -1.66
N LEU A 35 3.44 -20.47 -0.88
CA LEU A 35 4.14 -21.26 0.14
C LEU A 35 5.23 -22.15 -0.47
N ASP A 36 4.96 -22.77 -1.62
CA ASP A 36 5.93 -23.59 -2.36
C ASP A 36 7.07 -22.74 -2.92
N GLY A 37 6.77 -21.57 -3.50
CA GLY A 37 7.80 -20.66 -4.02
C GLY A 37 8.72 -20.08 -2.95
N LEU A 38 8.25 -20.00 -1.70
CA LEU A 38 9.05 -19.55 -0.55
C LEU A 38 9.84 -20.67 0.15
N ASP A 39 9.72 -21.94 -0.30
CA ASP A 39 10.29 -23.14 0.34
C ASP A 39 10.06 -23.17 1.87
N LEU A 40 8.84 -22.83 2.30
CA LEU A 40 8.51 -22.78 3.72
C LEU A 40 8.45 -24.18 4.33
N ARG A 41 9.02 -24.33 5.52
CA ARG A 41 9.07 -25.60 6.26
C ARG A 41 8.49 -25.44 7.66
N PRO A 42 7.93 -26.51 8.26
CA PRO A 42 7.47 -26.48 9.64
C PRO A 42 8.55 -25.95 10.60
N GLY A 43 8.17 -25.04 11.50
CA GLY A 43 9.07 -24.39 12.45
C GLY A 43 9.71 -23.09 11.96
N MET A 44 9.61 -22.75 10.67
CA MET A 44 10.02 -21.44 10.18
C MET A 44 9.09 -20.34 10.71
N LYS A 45 9.66 -19.19 11.10
CA LYS A 45 8.90 -17.99 11.46
C LYS A 45 8.73 -17.15 10.20
N VAL A 46 7.50 -16.98 9.77
CA VAL A 46 7.17 -16.20 8.57
C VAL A 46 6.66 -14.84 9.00
N LEU A 47 7.22 -13.79 8.41
CA LEU A 47 6.66 -12.45 8.50
C LEU A 47 5.83 -12.21 7.24
N GLU A 48 4.53 -12.19 7.41
CA GLU A 48 3.59 -11.86 6.35
C GLU A 48 3.40 -10.34 6.29
N ILE A 49 3.74 -9.72 5.16
CA ILE A 49 3.61 -8.27 4.94
C ILE A 49 2.65 -8.04 3.78
N ARG A 50 1.54 -7.32 4.02
CA ARG A 50 0.62 -6.79 3.00
C ARG A 50 -0.11 -7.83 2.11
N THR A 51 -0.40 -9.02 2.60
CA THR A 51 -1.33 -9.97 1.91
C THR A 51 -2.80 -9.70 2.22
N GLY A 52 -3.09 -8.85 3.21
CA GLY A 52 -4.42 -8.32 3.51
C GLY A 52 -4.62 -6.91 2.97
N SER A 53 -5.89 -6.48 2.92
CA SER A 53 -6.46 -5.18 2.49
C SER A 53 -5.96 -3.93 3.25
N GLY A 54 -4.78 -3.97 3.85
CA GLY A 54 -4.20 -2.91 4.69
C GLY A 54 -4.31 -3.19 6.20
N TYR A 55 -4.88 -4.32 6.61
CA TYR A 55 -5.06 -4.66 8.03
C TYR A 55 -3.85 -5.42 8.57
N SER A 56 -3.17 -4.83 9.55
CA SER A 56 -2.35 -5.60 10.49
C SER A 56 -3.30 -6.24 11.51
N MET A 57 -3.08 -7.49 11.91
CA MET A 57 -3.92 -8.14 12.93
C MET A 57 -4.07 -7.24 14.16
N HIS A 58 -5.29 -6.81 14.46
CA HIS A 58 -5.62 -5.93 15.58
C HIS A 58 -6.30 -6.75 16.67
N GLY A 59 -5.93 -6.53 17.94
CA GLY A 59 -6.47 -7.28 19.08
C GLY A 59 -7.83 -6.77 19.59
N ALA A 60 -8.51 -5.91 18.83
CA ALA A 60 -9.82 -5.37 19.17
C ALA A 60 -10.73 -5.41 17.94
N ASP A 61 -12.02 -5.61 18.19
CA ASP A 61 -13.07 -5.57 17.17
C ASP A 61 -13.10 -4.20 16.50
N LEU A 62 -13.01 -4.18 15.17
CA LEU A 62 -13.11 -2.97 14.36
C LEU A 62 -14.55 -2.83 13.87
N ASP A 63 -15.23 -1.77 14.30
CA ASP A 63 -16.58 -1.40 13.85
C ASP A 63 -16.57 -0.52 12.58
N GLN A 64 -15.42 0.03 12.22
CA GLN A 64 -15.20 0.77 10.98
C GLN A 64 -13.93 0.31 10.26
N TRP A 65 -14.09 -0.06 8.99
CA TRP A 65 -13.07 -0.70 8.16
C TRP A 65 -12.35 0.28 7.22
N THR A 66 -12.80 1.53 7.12
CA THR A 66 -12.35 2.47 6.08
C THR A 66 -11.12 3.28 6.46
N VAL A 67 -10.79 3.36 7.76
CA VAL A 67 -9.62 4.08 8.28
C VAL A 67 -8.71 3.12 9.03
N PRO A 68 -7.41 3.03 8.67
CA PRO A 68 -6.45 2.21 9.40
C PRO A 68 -6.42 2.57 10.90
N PRO A 69 -6.39 1.57 11.81
CA PRO A 69 -6.40 1.83 13.25
C PRO A 69 -5.11 2.49 13.76
N ARG A 70 -4.04 2.51 12.96
CA ARG A 70 -2.73 3.10 13.28
C ARG A 70 -2.08 3.66 12.02
N GLY A 71 -1.10 4.55 12.23
CA GLY A 71 -0.29 5.11 11.14
C GLY A 71 -1.01 6.16 10.31
N VAL A 72 -2.18 6.63 10.74
CA VAL A 72 -2.86 7.79 10.17
C VAL A 72 -2.32 9.04 10.84
N ASP A 73 -1.86 10.00 10.04
CA ASP A 73 -1.30 11.27 10.52
C ASP A 73 -2.35 12.39 10.54
N ALA A 74 -3.38 12.34 9.68
CA ALA A 74 -4.54 13.25 9.71
C ALA A 74 -5.82 12.59 9.16
N ARG A 75 -6.99 13.11 9.58
CA ARG A 75 -8.32 12.63 9.15
C ARG A 75 -9.33 13.76 9.02
N ALA A 76 -10.29 13.64 8.11
CA ALA A 76 -11.42 14.56 7.99
C ALA A 76 -12.70 13.80 7.58
N GLN A 77 -13.87 14.34 7.91
CA GLN A 77 -15.15 13.83 7.44
C GLN A 77 -15.70 14.74 6.34
N ASP A 78 -16.27 14.14 5.31
CA ASP A 78 -17.00 14.88 4.29
C ASP A 78 -18.42 15.25 4.73
N GLY A 79 -19.13 16.04 3.92
CA GLY A 79 -20.51 16.44 4.19
C GLY A 79 -21.51 15.28 4.24
N GLN A 80 -21.11 14.05 3.85
CA GLN A 80 -21.91 12.83 3.94
C GLN A 80 -21.50 11.97 5.16
N GLY A 81 -20.60 12.46 6.01
CA GLY A 81 -20.09 11.76 7.20
C GLY A 81 -19.03 10.70 6.90
N ALA A 82 -18.57 10.61 5.67
CA ALA A 82 -17.60 9.60 5.26
C ALA A 82 -16.17 10.08 5.58
N THR A 83 -15.34 9.18 6.11
CA THR A 83 -14.03 9.55 6.65
C THR A 83 -12.92 9.38 5.61
N TRP A 84 -12.12 10.43 5.46
CA TRP A 84 -10.89 10.49 4.70
C TRP A 84 -9.69 10.51 5.65
N TRP A 85 -8.59 9.92 5.22
CA TRP A 85 -7.36 9.85 6.02
C TRP A 85 -6.12 9.92 5.15
N ILE A 86 -5.04 10.43 5.73
CA ILE A 86 -3.72 10.49 5.10
C ILE A 86 -2.63 10.09 6.09
N ALA A 87 -1.61 9.43 5.56
CA ALA A 87 -0.41 8.99 6.25
C ALA A 87 0.81 9.37 5.42
N GLY A 88 1.86 9.89 6.05
CA GLY A 88 3.10 10.27 5.38
C GLY A 88 3.85 11.35 6.16
N THR A 89 5.15 11.49 5.88
CA THR A 89 6.03 12.44 6.59
C THR A 89 5.46 13.86 6.55
N TRP A 90 5.06 14.32 5.37
CA TRP A 90 4.46 15.65 5.20
C TRP A 90 3.20 15.84 6.06
N ALA A 91 2.27 14.88 6.03
CA ALA A 91 1.02 14.99 6.80
C ALA A 91 1.28 15.02 8.32
N ARG A 92 2.31 14.30 8.78
CA ARG A 92 2.73 14.30 10.19
C ARG A 92 3.32 15.65 10.62
N GLU A 93 4.09 16.27 9.73
CA GLU A 93 4.73 17.57 9.97
C GLU A 93 3.75 18.73 9.83
N HIS A 94 2.70 18.55 9.01
CA HIS A 94 1.71 19.58 8.67
C HIS A 94 0.25 19.12 8.87
N PRO A 95 -0.16 18.72 10.09
CA PRO A 95 -1.45 18.08 10.32
C PRO A 95 -2.65 18.99 9.96
N ALA A 96 -2.57 20.30 10.22
CA ALA A 96 -3.63 21.25 9.88
C ALA A 96 -3.81 21.41 8.36
N ASP A 97 -2.70 21.49 7.61
CA ASP A 97 -2.75 21.56 6.15
C ASP A 97 -3.26 20.24 5.56
N ALA A 98 -2.88 19.11 6.16
CA ALA A 98 -3.37 17.80 5.77
C ALA A 98 -4.89 17.66 6.00
N GLU A 99 -5.42 18.10 7.14
CA GLU A 99 -6.86 18.14 7.39
C GLU A 99 -7.60 19.05 6.38
N SER A 100 -7.04 20.23 6.08
CA SER A 100 -7.60 21.15 5.07
C SER A 100 -7.58 20.54 3.66
N LEU A 101 -6.52 19.82 3.29
CA LEU A 101 -6.45 19.07 2.05
C LEU A 101 -7.53 17.96 1.99
N LEU A 102 -7.69 17.18 3.07
CA LEU A 102 -8.71 16.13 3.14
C LEU A 102 -10.13 16.71 3.01
N ALA A 103 -10.41 17.85 3.62
CA ALA A 103 -11.68 18.55 3.47
C ALA A 103 -11.94 18.98 2.01
N ARG A 104 -10.90 19.42 1.28
CA ARG A 104 -11.05 19.75 -0.16
C ARG A 104 -11.22 18.52 -1.04
N LEU A 105 -10.57 17.40 -0.69
CA LEU A 105 -10.72 16.13 -1.42
C LEU A 105 -12.15 15.60 -1.35
N ALA A 106 -12.84 15.84 -0.23
CA ALA A 106 -14.26 15.56 -0.07
C ALA A 106 -15.16 16.34 -1.05
N ASP A 107 -14.76 17.56 -1.43
CA ASP A 107 -15.51 18.40 -2.37
C ASP A 107 -15.32 17.97 -3.83
N GLY A 108 -14.25 17.24 -4.14
CA GLY A 108 -14.08 16.59 -5.44
C GLY A 108 -12.64 16.33 -5.85
N VAL A 109 -12.45 15.23 -6.56
CA VAL A 109 -11.17 14.83 -7.17
C VAL A 109 -11.32 14.69 -8.68
N ARG A 110 -10.27 15.07 -9.41
CA ARG A 110 -10.20 14.77 -10.85
C ARG A 110 -9.46 13.46 -11.05
N THR A 111 -9.89 12.68 -12.04
CA THR A 111 -9.13 11.52 -12.51
C THR A 111 -8.36 11.93 -13.75
N VAL A 112 -7.06 11.62 -13.79
CA VAL A 112 -6.20 11.92 -14.93
C VAL A 112 -5.45 10.66 -15.34
N ARG A 113 -5.29 10.46 -16.65
CA ARG A 113 -4.44 9.38 -17.15
C ARG A 113 -2.98 9.75 -16.94
N VAL A 114 -2.21 8.77 -16.48
CA VAL A 114 -0.79 8.95 -16.15
C VAL A 114 0.09 7.94 -16.86
N PHE A 115 -0.36 6.70 -16.91
CA PHE A 115 0.39 5.61 -17.50
C PHE A 115 -0.03 5.35 -18.95
N GLU A 116 0.92 4.86 -19.74
CA GLU A 116 0.71 4.35 -21.10
C GLU A 116 0.26 2.88 -21.04
N ASP A 117 -0.31 2.34 -22.12
CA ASP A 117 -0.85 0.96 -22.11
C ASP A 117 0.23 -0.13 -21.89
N GLY A 118 1.51 0.22 -22.10
CA GLY A 118 2.65 -0.67 -21.86
C GLY A 118 3.27 -0.54 -20.46
N ASP A 119 2.85 0.43 -19.66
CA ASP A 119 3.37 0.58 -18.30
C ASP A 119 2.70 -0.44 -17.35
N ASP A 120 3.46 -0.90 -16.36
CA ASP A 120 2.91 -1.62 -15.21
C ASP A 120 2.92 -0.74 -13.95
N PRO A 121 1.76 -0.20 -13.52
CA PRO A 121 1.65 0.59 -12.30
C PRO A 121 2.08 -0.16 -11.03
N ALA A 122 2.02 -1.49 -11.00
CA ALA A 122 2.51 -2.27 -9.86
C ALA A 122 4.03 -2.21 -9.75
N GLU A 123 4.73 -2.31 -10.89
CA GLU A 123 6.18 -2.21 -10.96
C GLU A 123 6.66 -0.79 -10.61
N PHE A 124 5.96 0.23 -11.14
CA PHE A 124 6.22 1.62 -10.76
C PHE A 124 6.10 1.86 -9.24
N ARG A 125 5.07 1.29 -8.58
CA ARG A 125 4.93 1.42 -7.11
C ARG A 125 6.06 0.74 -6.36
N ALA A 126 6.53 -0.42 -6.82
CA ALA A 126 7.69 -1.08 -6.24
C ALA A 126 8.91 -0.15 -6.24
N TRP A 127 9.15 0.47 -7.39
CA TRP A 127 10.23 1.44 -7.57
C TRP A 127 10.05 2.68 -6.68
N LEU A 128 8.85 3.27 -6.62
CA LEU A 128 8.56 4.42 -5.75
C LEU A 128 8.88 4.13 -4.27
N TYR A 129 8.53 2.96 -3.76
CA TYR A 129 8.84 2.60 -2.37
C TYR A 129 10.35 2.56 -2.10
N ALA A 130 11.16 2.27 -3.13
CA ALA A 130 12.61 2.20 -3.01
C ALA A 130 13.31 3.55 -3.25
N THR A 131 12.76 4.43 -4.08
CA THR A 131 13.43 5.68 -4.49
C THR A 131 12.90 6.93 -3.82
N HIS A 132 11.60 7.00 -3.52
CA HIS A 132 10.94 8.20 -2.98
C HIS A 132 10.23 7.96 -1.62
N PRO A 133 10.72 7.09 -0.70
CA PRO A 133 9.93 6.63 0.45
C PRO A 133 9.50 7.73 1.42
N SER A 134 10.29 8.80 1.54
CA SER A 134 10.07 9.90 2.50
C SER A 134 9.01 10.90 2.01
N GLU A 135 8.87 11.02 0.70
CA GLU A 135 7.98 11.97 0.01
C GLU A 135 6.60 11.37 -0.24
N LEU A 136 6.48 10.03 -0.14
CA LEU A 136 5.22 9.35 -0.35
C LEU A 136 4.23 9.62 0.78
N VAL A 137 3.01 9.92 0.37
CA VAL A 137 1.81 9.83 1.20
C VAL A 137 0.97 8.65 0.76
N VAL A 138 0.26 8.06 1.73
CA VAL A 138 -0.83 7.12 1.50
C VAL A 138 -2.10 7.83 1.93
N LEU A 139 -3.10 7.83 1.05
CA LEU A 139 -4.37 8.49 1.30
C LEU A 139 -5.50 7.51 1.01
N GLY A 140 -6.49 7.45 1.89
CA GLY A 140 -7.67 6.63 1.72
C GLY A 140 -8.97 7.33 2.11
N GLY A 141 -10.07 6.83 1.57
CA GLY A 141 -11.40 7.35 1.79
C GLY A 141 -12.49 6.44 1.20
N PRO A 142 -13.75 6.91 1.16
CA PRO A 142 -14.94 6.09 0.91
C PRO A 142 -14.96 5.37 -0.45
N GLN A 143 -14.20 5.86 -1.42
CA GLN A 143 -14.22 5.30 -2.77
C GLN A 143 -12.88 4.72 -3.21
N ARG A 144 -11.74 5.11 -2.60
CA ARG A 144 -10.40 4.79 -3.11
C ARG A 144 -9.33 4.94 -2.02
N PHE A 145 -8.25 4.17 -2.18
CA PHE A 145 -6.96 4.49 -1.59
C PHE A 145 -5.94 4.66 -2.71
N GLY A 146 -4.84 5.35 -2.44
CA GLY A 146 -3.74 5.52 -3.37
C GLY A 146 -2.46 5.93 -2.66
N ILE A 147 -1.36 5.88 -3.39
CA ILE A 147 -0.07 6.41 -2.93
C ILE A 147 0.35 7.53 -3.87
N GLY A 148 1.11 8.50 -3.38
CA GLY A 148 1.66 9.54 -4.24
C GLY A 148 2.23 10.67 -3.42
N VAL A 149 1.97 11.90 -3.85
CA VAL A 149 2.52 13.11 -3.22
C VAL A 149 1.39 14.04 -2.82
N ALA A 150 1.57 14.73 -1.69
CA ALA A 150 0.65 15.75 -1.23
C ALA A 150 1.42 16.90 -0.57
N ASP A 151 0.84 18.09 -0.67
CA ASP A 151 1.25 19.30 0.02
C ASP A 151 0.01 20.15 0.39
N SER A 152 0.23 21.35 0.93
CA SER A 152 -0.86 22.25 1.30
C SER A 152 -1.64 22.76 0.08
N ALA A 153 -1.08 22.70 -1.12
CA ALA A 153 -1.73 23.14 -2.35
C ALA A 153 -2.56 22.04 -3.02
N GLY A 154 -2.18 20.75 -2.87
CA GLY A 154 -2.89 19.66 -3.53
C GLY A 154 -2.34 18.25 -3.25
N ALA A 155 -2.88 17.28 -3.96
CA ALA A 155 -2.44 15.89 -3.92
C ALA A 155 -2.53 15.23 -5.28
N PHE A 156 -1.63 14.30 -5.54
CA PHE A 156 -1.62 13.45 -6.72
C PHE A 156 -1.37 12.01 -6.31
N LEU A 157 -2.35 11.13 -6.53
CA LEU A 157 -2.38 9.77 -6.01
C LEU A 157 -2.50 8.76 -7.13
N PHE A 158 -1.48 7.94 -7.30
CA PHE A 158 -1.52 6.76 -8.16
C PHE A 158 -2.47 5.73 -7.58
N ARG A 159 -3.39 5.25 -8.43
CA ARG A 159 -4.33 4.22 -8.01
C ARG A 159 -3.62 2.86 -7.88
N PRO A 160 -4.11 1.97 -7.00
CA PRO A 160 -3.58 0.61 -6.86
C PRO A 160 -3.74 -0.21 -8.14
N VAL A 161 -4.76 0.11 -8.94
CA VAL A 161 -5.07 -0.57 -10.20
C VAL A 161 -5.47 0.47 -11.23
N GLY A 162 -5.09 0.23 -12.48
CA GLY A 162 -5.41 1.06 -13.63
C GLY A 162 -4.32 2.09 -13.95
N LEU A 163 -4.52 2.77 -15.06
CA LEU A 163 -3.55 3.69 -15.67
C LEU A 163 -3.74 5.16 -15.24
N ASP A 164 -4.64 5.39 -14.29
CA ASP A 164 -5.07 6.70 -13.87
C ASP A 164 -4.59 7.04 -12.45
N ALA A 165 -4.49 8.34 -12.18
CA ALA A 165 -4.30 8.91 -10.86
C ALA A 165 -5.48 9.81 -10.48
N LEU A 166 -5.60 10.05 -9.18
CA LEU A 166 -6.46 11.08 -8.62
C LEU A 166 -5.64 12.35 -8.41
N THR A 167 -6.20 13.51 -8.72
CA THR A 167 -5.53 14.80 -8.53
C THR A 167 -6.48 15.86 -7.99
N ILE A 168 -5.95 16.69 -7.08
CA ILE A 168 -6.53 17.94 -6.61
C ILE A 168 -5.40 18.97 -6.49
N GLY A 169 -5.66 20.23 -6.85
CA GLY A 169 -4.60 21.25 -6.89
C GLY A 169 -3.59 21.03 -8.03
N THR A 170 -2.48 21.75 -8.00
CA THR A 170 -1.52 21.85 -9.13
C THR A 170 -0.07 21.45 -8.85
N PRO A 171 0.56 21.72 -7.68
CA PRO A 171 1.98 21.40 -7.52
C PRO A 171 2.30 19.90 -7.47
N ALA A 172 1.46 19.12 -6.80
CA ALA A 172 1.62 17.67 -6.64
C ALA A 172 1.66 16.90 -8.00
N GLU A 173 1.00 17.41 -9.04
CA GLU A 173 0.95 16.76 -10.35
C GLU A 173 2.31 16.78 -11.06
N SER A 174 3.06 17.90 -10.97
CA SER A 174 4.35 17.99 -11.66
C SER A 174 5.37 17.04 -11.06
N THR A 175 5.43 16.93 -9.73
CA THR A 175 6.31 15.99 -9.03
C THR A 175 5.98 14.55 -9.40
N ALA A 176 4.71 14.17 -9.33
CA ALA A 176 4.27 12.82 -9.63
C ALA A 176 4.57 12.41 -11.09
N ARG A 177 4.36 13.30 -12.05
CA ARG A 177 4.72 13.06 -13.45
C ARG A 177 6.23 12.97 -13.65
N GLY A 178 7.01 13.76 -12.91
CA GLY A 178 8.47 13.66 -12.86
C GLY A 178 8.93 12.27 -12.45
N TRP A 179 8.34 11.69 -11.40
CA TRP A 179 8.65 10.33 -10.96
C TRP A 179 8.34 9.26 -12.01
N VAL A 180 7.22 9.38 -12.72
CA VAL A 180 6.88 8.43 -13.81
C VAL A 180 7.91 8.51 -14.93
N GLN A 181 8.32 9.72 -15.31
CA GLN A 181 9.35 9.92 -16.32
C GLN A 181 10.71 9.36 -15.86
N GLU A 182 11.09 9.60 -14.61
CA GLU A 182 12.32 9.06 -14.02
C GLU A 182 12.32 7.53 -14.03
N TRP A 183 11.22 6.90 -13.63
CA TRP A 183 11.05 5.45 -13.66
C TRP A 183 11.20 4.87 -15.07
N ARG A 184 10.57 5.49 -16.08
CA ARG A 184 10.72 5.08 -17.49
C ARG A 184 12.15 5.24 -17.99
N THR A 185 12.80 6.36 -17.67
CA THR A 185 14.22 6.59 -17.99
C THR A 185 15.14 5.57 -17.31
N ALA A 186 14.78 5.06 -16.13
CA ALA A 186 15.49 4.00 -15.45
C ALA A 186 15.24 2.58 -16.03
N GLY A 187 14.47 2.46 -17.11
CA GLY A 187 14.15 1.19 -17.76
C GLY A 187 12.98 0.44 -17.13
N CYS A 188 12.05 1.16 -16.48
CA CYS A 188 10.87 0.60 -15.81
C CYS A 188 11.21 -0.52 -14.80
N PRO A 189 12.14 -0.31 -13.85
CA PRO A 189 12.46 -1.30 -12.83
C PRO A 189 11.22 -1.65 -11.99
N GLY A 190 11.16 -2.90 -11.55
CA GLY A 190 10.03 -3.47 -10.85
C GLY A 190 10.40 -4.23 -9.57
N TRP A 191 9.54 -5.12 -9.12
CA TRP A 191 9.69 -5.95 -7.94
C TRP A 191 10.95 -6.82 -7.98
N ALA A 192 11.37 -7.26 -9.16
CA ALA A 192 12.61 -8.03 -9.33
C ALA A 192 13.86 -7.23 -8.94
N GLN A 193 13.80 -5.90 -9.00
CA GLN A 193 14.90 -4.99 -8.69
C GLN A 193 14.70 -4.27 -7.35
N VAL A 194 13.75 -4.72 -6.53
CA VAL A 194 13.48 -4.18 -5.20
C VAL A 194 13.56 -5.30 -4.18
N ARG A 195 14.29 -5.07 -3.09
CA ARG A 195 14.36 -5.99 -1.95
C ARG A 195 13.82 -5.35 -0.68
N PRO A 196 13.15 -6.11 0.19
CA PRO A 196 12.84 -5.65 1.52
C PRO A 196 14.11 -5.62 2.38
N VAL A 197 14.29 -4.55 3.14
CA VAL A 197 15.36 -4.42 4.12
C VAL A 197 14.75 -4.15 5.48
N LEU A 198 15.09 -5.02 6.43
CA LEU A 198 14.67 -4.94 7.82
C LEU A 198 15.75 -4.18 8.60
N ARG A 199 15.38 -3.05 9.19
CA ARG A 199 16.26 -2.26 10.06
C ARG A 199 15.68 -2.28 11.46
N ARG A 200 16.52 -2.58 12.45
CA ARG A 200 16.10 -2.52 13.85
C ARG A 200 16.10 -1.05 14.30
N GLU A 201 14.95 -0.56 14.74
CA GLU A 201 14.78 0.81 15.24
C GLU A 201 14.12 0.76 16.62
N GLY A 202 14.85 1.22 17.65
CA GLY A 202 14.40 1.14 19.04
C GLY A 202 14.04 -0.30 19.46
N GLY A 203 12.82 -0.47 19.97
CA GLY A 203 12.28 -1.78 20.38
C GLY A 203 11.65 -2.60 19.24
N GLY A 204 11.68 -2.12 18.00
CA GLY A 204 10.96 -2.73 16.87
C GLY A 204 11.80 -2.91 15.61
N TRP A 205 11.10 -3.25 14.53
CA TRP A 205 11.65 -3.40 13.19
C TRP A 205 10.94 -2.45 12.24
N GLN A 206 11.72 -1.76 11.42
CA GLN A 206 11.25 -1.01 10.27
C GLN A 206 11.54 -1.83 9.01
N VAL A 207 10.56 -1.92 8.11
CA VAL A 207 10.73 -2.54 6.79
C VAL A 207 10.77 -1.42 5.76
N ARG A 208 11.81 -1.39 4.93
CA ARG A 208 11.91 -0.51 3.77
C ARG A 208 12.12 -1.32 2.49
N ALA A 209 11.67 -0.77 1.37
CA ALA A 209 12.10 -1.22 0.07
C ALA A 209 13.43 -0.53 -0.27
N GLU A 210 14.38 -1.28 -0.80
CA GLU A 210 15.62 -0.75 -1.36
C GLU A 210 15.85 -1.36 -2.74
N ARG A 211 16.57 -0.65 -3.62
CA ARG A 211 16.96 -1.25 -4.90
C ARG A 211 17.90 -2.42 -4.66
N SER A 212 17.68 -3.52 -5.37
CA SER A 212 18.64 -4.62 -5.43
C SER A 212 19.88 -4.14 -6.19
N GLU A 213 21.07 -4.37 -5.63
CA GLU A 213 22.31 -4.21 -6.39
C GLU A 213 22.30 -5.20 -7.55
N ALA A 214 22.77 -4.79 -8.72
CA ALA A 214 23.00 -5.73 -9.81
C ALA A 214 23.98 -6.79 -9.30
N ALA A 215 23.59 -8.07 -9.37
CA ALA A 215 24.53 -9.15 -9.20
C ALA A 215 25.65 -8.92 -10.22
N HIS A 216 26.83 -8.56 -9.74
CA HIS A 216 28.02 -8.47 -10.58
C HIS A 216 28.35 -9.91 -10.98
N SER A 217 27.93 -10.29 -12.19
CA SER A 217 28.29 -11.54 -12.86
C SER A 217 29.74 -11.49 -13.31
#